data_AF-A0A1H1GIQ4-F1
#
_entry.id   AF-A0A1H1GIQ4-F1
#
_cell.length_a   1.000
_cell.length_b   1.000
_cell.length_c   1.000
_cell.angle_alpha   90.00
_cell.angle_beta   90.00
_cell.angle_gamma   90.00
#
_symmetry.space_group_name_H-M   'P 1'
#
loop_
_entity.id
_entity.type
_entity.pdbx_description
1 polymer ?
#
loop_
_entity_poly.entity_id
_entity_poly.type
_entity_poly.pdbx_seq_one_letter_code
_entity_poly.pdbx_strand_id
1 'polypeptide(L)' 'MSKLGQVFFEGRVIGNLVRMTAICAQSGVEVFVVGPRNASETHLKQLAMKKLERKLQLKAV' A
#
# COMPACT_ATOMS: atom_id res chain seq x y z
N MET A 1 -13.49 -1.45 -13.86
CA MET A 1 -12.71 -0.30 -13.38
C MET A 1 -12.75 -0.33 -11.86
N SER A 2 -11.58 -0.52 -11.24
CA SER A 2 -11.42 -0.83 -9.81
C SER A 2 -11.96 0.29 -8.93
N LYS A 3 -12.75 -0.08 -7.92
CA LYS A 3 -13.50 0.78 -7.00
C LYS A 3 -12.61 1.44 -5.94
N LEU A 4 -11.39 1.82 -6.31
CA LEU A 4 -10.50 2.63 -5.48
C LEU A 4 -10.33 3.93 -6.22
N GLY A 5 -10.68 5.04 -5.57
CA GLY A 5 -10.34 6.36 -6.07
C GLY A 5 -8.82 6.56 -6.08
N GLN A 6 -8.39 7.79 -5.79
CA GLN A 6 -6.96 8.08 -5.73
C GLN A 6 -6.28 7.32 -4.58
N VAL A 7 -5.12 6.72 -4.86
CA VAL A 7 -4.27 6.06 -3.87
C VAL A 7 -2.90 6.73 -3.85
N PHE A 8 -2.45 7.13 -2.68
CA PHE A 8 -1.11 7.68 -2.46
C PHE A 8 -0.17 6.60 -1.97
N PHE A 9 1.08 6.65 -2.41
CA PHE A 9 2.13 5.71 -1.99
C PHE A 9 3.30 6.48 -1.36
N GLU A 10 3.79 6.00 -0.23
CA GLU A 10 5.00 6.52 0.43
C GLU A 10 5.98 5.37 0.67
N GLY A 11 7.16 5.46 0.07
CA GLY A 11 8.28 4.56 0.36
C GLY A 11 9.24 5.19 1.36
N ARG A 12 9.49 4.54 2.50
CA ARG A 12 10.45 4.97 3.51
C ARG A 12 11.48 3.89 3.78
N VAL A 13 12.77 4.21 3.58
CA VAL A 13 13.89 3.31 3.91
C VAL A 13 14.08 3.29 5.44
N ILE A 14 14.20 2.10 6.00
CA ILE A 14 14.47 1.85 7.42
C ILE A 14 15.59 0.81 7.49
N GLY A 15 16.84 1.28 7.58
CA GLY A 15 18.03 0.42 7.51
C GLY A 15 18.08 -0.36 6.20
N ASN A 16 18.11 -1.69 6.30
CA ASN A 16 18.12 -2.61 5.14
C ASN A 16 16.71 -2.98 4.63
N LEU A 17 15.68 -2.29 5.10
CA LEU A 17 14.29 -2.49 4.71
C LEU A 17 13.72 -1.24 4.06
N VAL A 18 12.65 -1.41 3.29
CA VAL A 18 11.75 -0.35 2.83
C VAL A 18 10.36 -0.65 3.36
N ARG A 19 9.74 0.34 3.99
CA ARG A 19 8.30 0.37 4.28
C ARG A 19 7.61 1.08 3.11
N MET A 20 6.68 0.41 2.46
CA MET A 20 5.80 0.99 1.44
C MET A 20 4.40 1.13 2.01
N THR A 21 3.95 2.36 2.18
CA THR A 21 2.61 2.73 2.63
C THR A 21 1.71 2.98 1.42
N ALA A 22 0.45 2.54 1.48
CA ALA A 22 -0.61 2.88 0.53
C ALA A 22 -1.82 3.46 1.28
N ILE A 23 -2.32 4.62 0.82
CA ILE A 23 -3.40 5.37 1.46
C ILE A 23 -4.52 5.61 0.45
N CYS A 24 -5.74 5.16 0.76
CA CYS A 24 -6.92 5.48 -0.05
C CYS A 24 -7.44 6.89 0.30
N ALA A 25 -7.42 7.82 -0.66
CA ALA A 25 -7.81 9.21 -0.46
C ALA A 25 -9.26 9.39 0.02
N GLN A 26 -10.18 8.53 -0.45
CA GLN A 26 -11.60 8.66 -0.13
C GLN A 26 -11.97 8.12 1.25
N SER A 27 -11.34 7.02 1.67
CA SER A 27 -11.70 6.34 2.93
C SER A 27 -10.75 6.65 4.09
N GLY A 28 -9.60 7.26 3.82
CA GLY A 28 -8.52 7.45 4.78
C GLY A 28 -7.85 6.15 5.24
N VAL A 29 -8.19 5.00 4.65
CA VAL A 29 -7.57 3.72 5.03
C VAL A 29 -6.14 3.69 4.56
N GLU A 30 -5.25 3.47 5.52
CA GLU A 30 -3.83 3.28 5.32
C GLU A 30 -3.43 1.83 5.60
N VAL A 31 -2.56 1.30 4.75
CA VAL A 31 -1.85 0.03 4.99
C VAL A 31 -0.38 0.21 4.65
N PHE A 32 0.48 -0.62 5.24
CA PHE A 32 1.87 -0.69 4.83
C PHE A 32 2.32 -2.14 4.59
N VAL A 33 3.34 -2.29 3.75
CA VAL A 33 4.10 -3.53 3.54
C VAL A 33 5.58 -3.23 3.74
N VAL A 34 6.36 -4.25 4.05
CA VAL A 34 7.81 -4.13 4.24
C VAL A 34 8.50 -5.10 3.29
N GLY A 35 9.57 -4.66 2.66
CA GLY A 35 10.45 -5.50 1.87
C GLY A 35 11.92 -5.14 2.07
N PRO A 36 12.84 -5.89 1.48
CA PRO A 36 14.26 -5.57 1.51
C PRO A 36 14.53 -4.25 0.76
N ARG A 37 15.61 -3.54 1.12
CA ARG A 37 15.97 -2.25 0.52
C ARG A 37 16.13 -2.29 -1.00
N ASN A 38 16.52 -3.43 -1.56
CA ASN A 38 16.69 -3.65 -3.00
C ASN A 38 15.44 -4.23 -3.69
N ALA A 39 14.31 -4.36 -2.99
CA ALA A 39 13.07 -4.76 -3.62
C ALA A 39 12.62 -3.75 -4.67
N SER A 40 12.00 -4.24 -5.75
CA SER A 40 11.37 -3.40 -6.76
C SER A 40 10.28 -2.54 -6.13
N GLU A 41 10.38 -1.22 -6.31
CA GLU A 41 9.36 -0.26 -5.84
C GLU A 41 7.99 -0.58 -6.44
N THR A 42 7.92 -0.93 -7.72
CA THR A 42 6.69 -1.34 -8.41
C THR A 42 6.06 -2.56 -7.74
N HIS A 43 6.88 -3.55 -7.39
CA HIS A 43 6.40 -4.75 -6.71
C HIS A 43 5.83 -4.43 -5.31
N LEU A 44 6.52 -3.58 -4.55
CA LEU A 44 6.06 -3.14 -3.24
C LEU A 44 4.76 -2.33 -3.31
N LYS A 45 4.63 -1.44 -4.31
CA LYS A 45 3.37 -0.70 -4.57
C LYS A 45 2.22 -1.65 -4.90
N GLN A 46 2.45 -2.64 -5.77
CA GLN A 46 1.45 -3.65 -6.11
C GLN A 46 1.01 -4.47 -4.89
N LEU A 47 1.96 -4.88 -4.04
CA LEU A 47 1.66 -5.61 -2.81
C LEU A 47 0.85 -4.76 -1.82
N ALA A 48 1.25 -3.50 -1.64
CA ALA A 48 0.54 -2.54 -0.79
C ALA A 48 -0.89 -2.28 -1.31
N MET A 49 -1.05 -2.16 -2.64
CA MET A 49 -2.35 -1.99 -3.29
C MET A 49 -3.28 -3.17 -3.02
N LYS A 50 -2.82 -4.42 -3.24
CA LYS A 50 -3.62 -5.62 -2.98
C LYS A 50 -4.02 -5.73 -1.49
N LYS A 51 -3.12 -5.34 -0.58
CA LYS A 51 -3.42 -5.29 0.86
C LYS A 51 -4.49 -4.25 1.17
N LEU A 52 -4.43 -3.08 0.54
CA LEU A 52 -5.41 -2.00 0.71
C LEU A 52 -6.79 -2.43 0.21
N GLU A 53 -6.85 -3.01 -0.98
CA GLU A 53 -8.07 -3.59 -1.57
C GLU A 53 -8.73 -4.58 -0.61
N ARG A 54 -7.95 -5.53 -0.08
CA ARG A 54 -8.45 -6.52 0.88
C ARG A 54 -8.98 -5.87 2.15
N LYS A 55 -8.29 -4.85 2.67
CA LYS A 55 -8.71 -4.14 3.89
C LYS A 55 -10.01 -3.37 3.69
N LEU A 56 -10.19 -2.75 2.52
CA LEU A 56 -11.41 -2.03 2.17
C LEU A 56 -12.60 -2.97 2.00
N GLN A 57 -12.40 -4.14 1.38
CA GLN A 57 -13.43 -5.18 1.30
C GLN A 57 -13.89 -5.65 2.67
N LEU A 58 -12.98 -5.79 3.65
CA LEU A 58 -13.32 -6.19 5.01
C LEU A 58 -14.10 -5.12 5.80
N LYS A 59 -13.91 -3.84 5.49
CA LYS A 59 -14.62 -2.73 6.16
C LYS A 59 -16.00 -2.44 5.57
N ALA A 60 -16.26 -2.91 4.34
CA ALA A 60 -17.53 -2.69 3.65
C ALA A 60 -18.64 -3.68 4.08
N VAL A 61 -18.36 -4.52 5.07
CA VAL A 61 -19.27 -5.46 5.74
C VAL A 61 -19.60 -4.90 7.11
#